data_AF-A0A819XLK1-F1
#
_entry.id   AF-A0A819XLK1-F1
#
_cell.length_a   1.000
_cell.length_b   1.000
_cell.length_c   1.000
_cell.angle_alpha   90.00
_cell.angle_beta   90.00
_cell.angle_gamma   90.00
#
_symmetry.space_group_name_H-M   'P 1'
#
loop_
_entity.id
_entity.type
_entity.pdbx_description
1 polymer ?
#
loop_
_entity_poly.entity_id
_entity_poly.type
_entity_poly.pdbx_seq_one_letter_code
_entity_poly.pdbx_strand_id
1 'polypeptide(L)'
;MPTNNSINLLSRSPSFDGFLFGFHTNERRRKSSESDFLCSGFTTPISVSEQNPVVPMGKITASVFFQRIIQRCNSSMKVHGSSPIADAMRQLFIFDEEIEVQWEKTRDFYKNELQCDDYNRIENEIYECFDALVNDAREIMIGIDSKSSLKHIAITSMRICTEPNFKLEIRIGLGGTKDALTLRTPSYAVAGVDLLNRLTQLQEKFKTSQTIPGNIPTKILNNSPVLTFFSAWTAAVRVNNLDANIGKEHAQKMLLYIKKYIDNYHSNLSRYIRYEMDHENTYEDTLLNYIIAHYVHNYTDEQTKQQLTAQAIRRGSNEDGSIRYTSMHLILFKDIIDKKSLHPLFHLLDENEKNEPTCLYDCIITIGGSVEKRFNKVRYLVRQTFMNDPQLNKEQYHFPLSIRMLSRAGQTPVYYHDKHEITVHQISNKEITAVHLTDKKYRDIKEDLSILLDDIG
;
A
#
# COMPACT_ATOMS: atom_id res chain seq x y z
N MET A 1 22.45 65.84 32.86
CA MET A 1 22.53 64.52 33.53
C MET A 1 21.16 63.87 33.44
N PRO A 2 20.98 62.84 32.62
CA PRO A 2 19.80 61.99 32.67
C PRO A 2 20.13 60.65 33.36
N THR A 3 19.16 60.14 34.11
CA THR A 3 19.22 58.90 34.87
C THR A 3 19.06 57.69 33.94
N ASN A 4 20.05 56.79 33.98
CA ASN A 4 20.04 55.48 33.34
C ASN A 4 19.07 54.53 34.07
N ASN A 5 18.09 54.00 33.34
CA ASN A 5 17.37 52.78 33.70
C ASN A 5 17.64 51.73 32.62
N SER A 6 18.63 50.88 32.88
CA SER A 6 18.92 49.66 32.12
C SER A 6 18.11 48.50 32.69
N ILE A 7 17.10 48.04 31.93
CA ILE A 7 16.40 46.78 32.19
C ILE A 7 17.22 45.65 31.56
N ASN A 8 17.88 44.86 32.39
CA ASN A 8 18.44 43.56 32.02
C ASN A 8 17.30 42.54 31.89
N LEU A 9 16.89 42.23 30.66
CA LEU A 9 16.12 41.02 30.35
C LEU A 9 17.10 39.88 30.10
N LEU A 10 17.40 39.12 31.16
CA LEU A 10 17.99 37.79 31.05
C LEU A 10 16.91 36.84 30.51
N SER A 11 16.85 36.69 29.18
CA SER A 11 16.16 35.55 28.57
C SER A 11 17.00 34.30 28.80
N ARG A 12 16.70 33.58 29.89
CA ARG A 12 17.08 32.17 30.01
C ARG A 12 16.27 31.39 28.99
N SER A 13 16.91 30.95 27.92
CA SER A 13 16.40 29.87 27.08
C SER A 13 16.18 28.64 27.96
N PRO A 14 14.98 28.04 27.99
CA PRO A 14 14.86 26.69 28.54
C PRO A 14 15.49 25.75 27.52
N SER A 15 16.64 25.18 27.88
CA SER A 15 17.11 23.93 27.31
C SER A 15 16.01 22.88 27.54
N PHE A 16 15.21 22.61 26.52
CA PHE A 16 14.26 21.51 26.54
C PHE A 16 15.01 20.23 26.21
N ASP A 17 15.45 19.56 27.27
CA ASP A 17 15.85 18.16 27.21
C ASP A 17 14.73 17.34 26.58
N GLY A 18 15.11 16.46 25.65
CA GLY A 18 14.20 15.55 24.97
C GLY A 18 13.46 14.68 25.98
N PHE A 19 12.17 14.96 26.18
CA PHE A 19 11.34 14.17 27.08
C PHE A 19 10.81 12.91 26.40
N LEU A 20 11.29 11.78 26.93
CA LEU A 20 10.80 10.43 26.75
C LEU A 20 9.34 10.29 27.20
N PHE A 21 8.60 9.38 26.54
CA PHE A 21 7.68 8.49 27.24
C PHE A 21 7.77 7.07 26.70
N GLY A 22 8.37 6.19 27.52
CA GLY A 22 7.97 4.79 27.60
C GLY A 22 6.79 4.67 28.56
N PHE A 23 5.83 3.80 28.26
CA PHE A 23 4.72 3.53 29.17
C PHE A 23 5.02 2.33 30.07
N HIS A 24 5.03 2.57 31.39
CA HIS A 24 4.58 1.60 32.38
C HIS A 24 3.07 1.41 32.22
N THR A 25 2.61 0.20 31.92
CA THR A 25 1.20 -0.16 32.05
C THR A 25 0.97 -0.79 33.42
N ASN A 26 0.28 -0.06 34.29
CA ASN A 26 -0.35 -0.65 35.47
C ASN A 26 -1.67 -1.29 35.04
N GLU A 27 -1.75 -2.61 35.20
CA GLU A 27 -2.98 -3.38 35.06
C GLU A 27 -4.07 -2.85 36.01
N ARG A 28 -5.25 -2.56 35.47
CA ARG A 28 -6.51 -2.81 36.19
C ARG A 28 -7.52 -3.52 35.30
N ARG A 29 -7.66 -4.80 35.63
CA ARG A 29 -8.69 -5.78 35.26
C ARG A 29 -10.09 -5.17 35.12
N ARG A 30 -10.81 -5.59 34.08
CA ARG A 30 -12.18 -6.09 34.24
C ARG A 30 -12.30 -7.46 33.58
N LYS A 31 -12.61 -8.44 34.45
CA LYS A 31 -13.04 -9.79 34.13
C LYS A 31 -14.50 -9.76 33.64
N SER A 32 -14.82 -10.55 32.63
CA SER A 32 -16.07 -11.32 32.50
C SER A 32 -15.78 -12.40 31.44
N SER A 33 -15.23 -13.53 31.86
CA SER A 33 -15.98 -14.78 32.15
C SER A 33 -16.05 -15.65 30.90
N GLU A 34 -15.01 -16.47 30.75
CA GLU A 34 -15.10 -17.78 30.10
C GLU A 34 -16.19 -18.60 30.79
N SER A 35 -17.01 -19.27 29.99
CA SER A 35 -17.66 -20.50 30.39
C SER A 35 -17.20 -21.59 29.42
N ASP A 36 -16.44 -22.52 29.96
CA ASP A 36 -16.09 -23.79 29.34
C ASP A 36 -17.35 -24.51 28.85
N PHE A 37 -17.31 -25.04 27.63
CA PHE A 37 -18.02 -26.28 27.34
C PHE A 37 -17.15 -27.17 26.44
N LEU A 38 -16.87 -28.34 27.01
CA LEU A 38 -16.10 -29.44 26.43
C LEU A 38 -16.83 -30.09 25.25
N CYS A 39 -15.99 -30.67 24.39
CA CYS A 39 -16.26 -31.50 23.23
C CYS A 39 -17.49 -32.42 23.29
N SER A 40 -18.22 -32.48 22.16
CA SER A 40 -18.70 -33.75 21.59
C SER A 40 -18.90 -33.59 20.10
N GLY A 41 -18.30 -34.50 19.33
CA GLY A 41 -18.20 -34.41 17.88
C GLY A 41 -19.50 -34.63 17.12
N PHE A 42 -19.52 -34.10 15.90
CA PHE A 42 -20.12 -34.71 14.71
C PHE A 42 -19.34 -34.19 13.52
N THR A 43 -18.37 -34.97 13.05
CA THR A 43 -17.79 -34.82 11.71
C THR A 43 -18.79 -35.39 10.72
N THR A 44 -19.61 -34.54 10.10
CA THR A 44 -20.20 -34.83 8.81
C THR A 44 -19.28 -34.26 7.73
N PRO A 45 -18.68 -35.08 6.85
CA PRO A 45 -17.96 -34.57 5.72
C PRO A 45 -18.99 -33.95 4.76
N ILE A 46 -18.95 -32.62 4.60
CA ILE A 46 -19.55 -32.00 3.43
C ILE A 46 -18.62 -32.38 2.28
N SER A 47 -18.98 -33.41 1.54
CA SER A 47 -18.41 -33.68 0.23
C SER A 47 -18.78 -32.50 -0.68
N VAL A 48 -17.88 -31.54 -0.79
CA VAL A 48 -17.92 -30.56 -1.88
C VAL A 48 -17.56 -31.35 -3.12
N SER A 49 -18.56 -31.83 -3.85
CA SER A 49 -18.32 -32.42 -5.16
C SER A 49 -17.73 -31.33 -6.04
N GLU A 50 -16.49 -31.51 -6.48
CA GLU A 50 -15.89 -30.82 -7.62
C GLU A 50 -16.67 -31.19 -8.89
N GLN A 51 -17.86 -30.64 -9.02
CA GLN A 51 -18.54 -30.54 -10.30
C GLN A 51 -18.75 -29.06 -10.51
N ASN A 52 -17.77 -28.44 -11.17
CA ASN A 52 -17.97 -27.14 -11.79
C ASN A 52 -19.24 -27.26 -12.64
N PRO A 53 -20.32 -26.52 -12.32
CA PRO A 53 -21.51 -26.57 -13.15
C PRO A 53 -21.11 -26.09 -14.54
N VAL A 54 -21.23 -26.97 -15.53
CA VAL A 54 -21.16 -26.59 -16.95
C VAL A 54 -22.42 -25.77 -17.22
N VAL A 55 -22.32 -24.46 -16.95
CA VAL A 55 -23.36 -23.50 -17.31
C VAL A 55 -23.39 -23.46 -18.85
N PRO A 56 -24.58 -23.51 -19.48
CA PRO A 56 -24.71 -23.39 -20.93
C PRO A 56 -23.96 -22.14 -21.43
N MET A 57 -23.39 -22.19 -22.64
CA MET A 57 -22.71 -21.08 -23.34
C MET A 57 -23.67 -19.91 -23.64
N GLY A 58 -24.28 -19.32 -22.61
CA GLY A 58 -24.90 -18.01 -22.67
C GLY A 58 -23.85 -16.92 -22.45
N LYS A 59 -24.19 -15.67 -22.82
CA LYS A 59 -23.35 -14.50 -22.52
C LYS A 59 -23.05 -14.48 -21.02
N ILE A 60 -21.79 -14.68 -20.64
CA ILE A 60 -21.34 -14.45 -19.26
C ILE A 60 -21.44 -12.95 -18.99
N THR A 61 -22.30 -12.57 -18.03
CA THR A 61 -22.40 -11.18 -17.54
C THR A 61 -21.20 -10.86 -16.64
N ALA A 62 -20.87 -9.58 -16.45
CA ALA A 62 -19.78 -9.23 -15.52
C ALA A 62 -20.06 -9.76 -14.10
N SER A 63 -21.34 -9.94 -13.75
CA SER A 63 -21.82 -10.59 -12.52
C SER A 63 -21.38 -12.02 -12.34
N VAL A 64 -21.70 -12.85 -13.32
CA VAL A 64 -21.32 -14.26 -13.24
C VAL A 64 -19.79 -14.38 -13.26
N PHE A 65 -19.13 -13.60 -14.10
CA PHE A 65 -17.67 -13.56 -14.20
C PHE A 65 -16.99 -13.18 -12.87
N PHE A 66 -17.38 -12.05 -12.27
CA PHE A 66 -16.73 -11.56 -11.07
C PHE A 66 -16.94 -12.49 -9.87
N GLN A 67 -18.13 -13.10 -9.75
CA GLN A 67 -18.39 -14.12 -8.72
C GLN A 67 -17.48 -15.33 -8.87
N ARG A 68 -17.26 -15.80 -10.10
CA ARG A 68 -16.37 -16.95 -10.37
C ARG A 68 -14.91 -16.64 -10.03
N ILE A 69 -14.41 -15.46 -10.40
CA ILE A 69 -13.05 -15.02 -10.02
C ILE A 69 -12.88 -15.04 -8.50
N ILE A 70 -13.80 -14.39 -7.77
CA ILE A 70 -13.72 -14.31 -6.31
C ILE A 70 -13.79 -15.70 -5.68
N GLN A 71 -14.69 -16.58 -6.15
CA GLN A 71 -14.78 -17.95 -5.66
C GLN A 71 -13.47 -18.72 -5.88
N ARG A 72 -12.83 -18.55 -7.04
CA ARG A 72 -11.58 -19.22 -7.39
C ARG A 72 -10.38 -18.69 -6.59
N CYS A 73 -10.40 -17.44 -6.13
CA CYS A 73 -9.36 -16.84 -5.27
C CYS A 73 -9.68 -16.90 -3.76
N ASN A 74 -10.84 -17.41 -3.35
CA ASN A 74 -11.27 -17.32 -1.95
C ASN A 74 -10.32 -18.04 -0.97
N SER A 75 -9.65 -19.09 -1.42
CA SER A 75 -8.67 -19.83 -0.62
C SER A 75 -7.34 -19.07 -0.43
N SER A 76 -6.96 -18.20 -1.38
CA SER A 76 -5.68 -17.48 -1.38
C SER A 76 -5.78 -16.06 -0.80
N MET A 77 -6.97 -15.46 -0.74
CA MET A 77 -7.16 -14.09 -0.26
C MET A 77 -7.26 -14.00 1.27
N LYS A 78 -6.43 -13.15 1.89
CA LYS A 78 -6.66 -12.68 3.27
C LYS A 78 -7.19 -11.25 3.27
N VAL A 79 -8.26 -11.03 4.02
CA VAL A 79 -8.82 -9.71 4.28
C VAL A 79 -8.73 -9.40 5.77
N HIS A 80 -8.32 -8.18 6.10
CA HIS A 80 -8.18 -7.79 7.49
C HIS A 80 -9.52 -7.42 8.14
N GLY A 81 -10.05 -8.27 9.04
CA GLY A 81 -11.29 -8.06 9.81
C GLY A 81 -12.12 -9.35 9.97
N SER A 82 -13.21 -9.33 10.74
CA SER A 82 -14.13 -10.49 10.88
C SER A 82 -14.94 -10.69 9.60
N SER A 83 -14.69 -11.82 8.90
CA SER A 83 -15.25 -12.27 7.62
C SER A 83 -15.78 -11.19 6.64
N PRO A 84 -14.95 -10.22 6.22
CA PRO A 84 -15.36 -9.18 5.27
C PRO A 84 -15.53 -9.74 3.86
N ILE A 85 -15.00 -10.93 3.55
CA ILE A 85 -15.25 -11.56 2.26
C ILE A 85 -16.73 -11.94 2.16
N ALA A 86 -17.33 -12.58 3.16
CA ALA A 86 -18.75 -12.94 3.10
C ALA A 86 -19.68 -11.71 3.06
N ASP A 87 -19.36 -10.64 3.80
CA ASP A 87 -20.17 -9.42 3.80
C ASP A 87 -19.89 -8.50 2.60
N ALA A 88 -18.64 -8.39 2.14
CA ALA A 88 -18.32 -7.74 0.86
C ALA A 88 -18.94 -8.52 -0.29
N MET A 89 -18.89 -9.86 -0.30
CA MET A 89 -19.58 -10.71 -1.27
C MET A 89 -21.10 -10.47 -1.23
N ARG A 90 -21.72 -10.36 -0.04
CA ARG A 90 -23.15 -10.02 0.13
C ARG A 90 -23.53 -8.60 -0.33
N GLN A 91 -22.58 -7.65 -0.31
CA GLN A 91 -22.81 -6.26 -0.74
C GLN A 91 -22.27 -5.92 -2.14
N LEU A 92 -21.48 -6.82 -2.74
CA LEU A 92 -21.03 -6.80 -4.13
C LEU A 92 -22.11 -7.33 -5.09
N PHE A 93 -23.28 -7.75 -4.58
CA PHE A 93 -24.47 -8.07 -5.38
C PHE A 93 -25.08 -6.85 -6.08
N ILE A 94 -24.66 -5.63 -5.73
CA ILE A 94 -24.95 -4.43 -6.52
C ILE A 94 -23.79 -4.28 -7.51
N PHE A 95 -24.06 -4.61 -8.77
CA PHE A 95 -23.10 -4.46 -9.85
C PHE A 95 -22.67 -3.00 -9.96
N ASP A 96 -21.36 -2.80 -9.90
CA ASP A 96 -20.77 -1.49 -10.12
C ASP A 96 -20.67 -1.27 -11.62
N GLU A 97 -21.25 -0.17 -12.11
CA GLU A 97 -21.27 0.23 -13.51
C GLU A 97 -19.86 0.19 -14.13
N GLU A 98 -18.82 0.54 -13.36
CA GLU A 98 -17.44 0.51 -13.86
C GLU A 98 -16.93 -0.91 -14.16
N ILE A 99 -17.33 -1.92 -13.39
CA ILE A 99 -16.93 -3.32 -13.64
C ILE A 99 -17.60 -3.82 -14.92
N GLU A 100 -18.90 -3.54 -15.09
CA GLU A 100 -19.63 -3.95 -16.30
C GLU A 100 -19.05 -3.29 -17.54
N VAL A 101 -18.82 -1.97 -17.50
CA VAL A 101 -18.19 -1.23 -18.61
C VAL A 101 -16.82 -1.80 -18.94
N GLN A 102 -16.00 -2.12 -17.95
CA GLN A 102 -14.66 -2.69 -18.22
C GLN A 102 -14.74 -4.13 -18.74
N TRP A 103 -15.71 -4.93 -18.28
CA TRP A 103 -15.97 -6.27 -18.79
C TRP A 103 -16.39 -6.25 -20.26
N GLU A 104 -17.30 -5.36 -20.64
CA GLU A 104 -17.73 -5.17 -22.03
C GLU A 104 -16.55 -4.77 -22.92
N LYS A 105 -15.75 -3.77 -22.50
CA LYS A 105 -14.52 -3.39 -23.20
C LYS A 105 -13.56 -4.57 -23.38
N THR A 106 -13.42 -5.39 -22.34
CA THR A 106 -12.53 -6.56 -22.37
C THR A 106 -13.01 -7.58 -23.40
N ARG A 107 -14.31 -7.88 -23.41
CA ARG A 107 -14.91 -8.78 -24.39
C ARG A 107 -14.78 -8.25 -25.81
N ASP A 108 -15.05 -6.96 -26.01
CA ASP A 108 -14.95 -6.32 -27.32
C ASP A 108 -13.51 -6.33 -27.82
N PHE A 109 -12.52 -6.10 -26.95
CA PHE A 109 -11.10 -6.23 -27.29
C PHE A 109 -10.76 -7.66 -27.74
N TYR A 110 -11.12 -8.69 -26.96
CA TYR A 110 -10.83 -10.07 -27.33
C TYR A 110 -11.51 -10.48 -28.64
N LYS A 111 -12.75 -10.06 -28.84
CA LYS A 111 -13.49 -10.35 -30.07
C LYS A 111 -12.91 -9.64 -31.29
N ASN A 112 -12.63 -8.34 -31.18
CA ASN A 112 -12.29 -7.51 -32.33
C ASN A 112 -10.79 -7.52 -32.63
N GLU A 113 -9.95 -7.42 -31.59
CA GLU A 113 -8.49 -7.35 -31.74
C GLU A 113 -7.84 -8.73 -31.72
N LEU A 114 -8.37 -9.66 -30.90
CA LEU A 114 -7.82 -11.00 -30.74
C LEU A 114 -8.60 -12.09 -31.48
N GLN A 115 -9.67 -11.74 -32.21
CA GLN A 115 -10.58 -12.67 -32.91
C GLN A 115 -10.93 -13.91 -32.06
N CYS A 116 -11.11 -13.69 -30.76
CA CYS A 116 -11.28 -14.74 -29.75
C CYS A 116 -12.64 -14.60 -29.07
N ASP A 117 -13.54 -15.55 -29.36
CA ASP A 117 -14.85 -15.67 -28.70
C ASP A 117 -14.84 -16.73 -27.57
N ASP A 118 -13.67 -17.27 -27.21
CA ASP A 118 -13.51 -18.23 -26.10
C ASP A 118 -13.57 -17.51 -24.75
N TYR A 119 -14.76 -17.50 -24.15
CA TYR A 119 -14.99 -16.94 -22.82
C TYR A 119 -14.17 -17.60 -21.71
N ASN A 120 -13.86 -18.89 -21.82
CA ASN A 120 -13.07 -19.58 -20.80
C ASN A 120 -11.62 -19.08 -20.86
N ARG A 121 -11.09 -18.84 -22.05
CA ARG A 121 -9.77 -18.21 -22.21
C ARG A 121 -9.74 -16.81 -21.59
N ILE A 122 -10.71 -15.96 -21.94
CA ILE A 122 -10.82 -14.59 -21.38
C ILE A 122 -10.84 -14.65 -19.85
N GLU A 123 -11.71 -15.49 -19.29
CA GLU A 123 -11.88 -15.64 -17.84
C GLU A 123 -10.59 -16.14 -17.18
N ASN A 124 -9.89 -17.11 -17.79
CA ASN A 124 -8.63 -17.63 -17.27
C ASN A 124 -7.51 -16.60 -17.28
N GLU A 125 -7.32 -15.85 -18.37
CA GLU A 125 -6.27 -14.83 -18.44
C GLU A 125 -6.50 -13.71 -17.43
N ILE A 126 -7.76 -13.28 -17.25
CA ILE A 126 -8.09 -12.27 -16.21
C ILE A 126 -7.91 -12.86 -14.80
N TYR A 127 -8.27 -14.11 -14.58
CA TYR A 127 -8.04 -14.79 -13.30
C TYR A 127 -6.56 -14.85 -12.97
N GLU A 128 -5.68 -15.20 -13.91
CA GLU A 128 -4.23 -15.23 -13.68
C GLU A 128 -3.70 -13.84 -13.28
N CYS A 129 -4.19 -12.78 -13.92
CA CYS A 129 -3.85 -11.41 -13.55
C CYS A 129 -4.37 -11.05 -12.15
N PHE A 130 -5.59 -11.45 -11.82
CA PHE A 130 -6.21 -11.21 -10.52
C PHE A 130 -5.43 -11.94 -9.42
N ASP A 131 -5.12 -13.21 -9.64
CA ASP A 131 -4.35 -14.05 -8.73
C ASP A 131 -2.93 -13.47 -8.53
N ALA A 132 -2.26 -13.03 -9.59
CA ALA A 132 -0.97 -12.35 -9.48
C ALA A 132 -1.02 -11.08 -8.60
N LEU A 133 -2.18 -10.42 -8.48
CA LEU A 133 -2.34 -9.24 -7.62
C LEU A 133 -2.63 -9.60 -6.15
N VAL A 134 -3.29 -10.73 -5.87
CA VAL A 134 -3.79 -11.05 -4.51
C VAL A 134 -3.14 -12.27 -3.86
N ASN A 135 -2.49 -13.13 -4.64
CA ASN A 135 -2.00 -14.43 -4.20
C ASN A 135 -0.60 -14.37 -3.60
N ASP A 136 -0.50 -13.74 -2.43
CA ASP A 136 0.38 -14.21 -1.36
C ASP A 136 -0.15 -13.71 -0.01
N ALA A 137 -1.11 -14.47 0.55
CA ALA A 137 -1.67 -14.20 1.86
C ALA A 137 -0.67 -14.33 3.03
N ARG A 138 0.56 -14.83 2.79
CA ARG A 138 1.60 -14.80 3.81
C ARG A 138 2.16 -13.39 3.95
N GLU A 139 2.25 -12.64 2.85
CA GLU A 139 2.90 -11.33 2.85
C GLU A 139 1.93 -10.16 2.71
N ILE A 140 0.77 -10.36 2.08
CA ILE A 140 -0.19 -9.30 1.74
C ILE A 140 -1.60 -9.63 2.24
N MET A 141 -2.26 -8.62 2.79
CA MET A 141 -3.71 -8.64 3.06
C MET A 141 -4.38 -7.48 2.37
N ILE A 142 -5.61 -7.69 1.90
CA ILE A 142 -6.44 -6.60 1.38
C ILE A 142 -6.85 -5.68 2.54
N GLY A 143 -6.72 -4.37 2.33
CA GLY A 143 -7.01 -3.33 3.32
C GLY A 143 -8.48 -3.25 3.74
N ILE A 144 -8.79 -2.32 4.66
CA ILE A 144 -10.14 -2.15 5.25
C ILE A 144 -11.22 -1.80 4.23
N ASP A 145 -10.88 -1.08 3.16
CA ASP A 145 -11.80 -0.90 2.02
C ASP A 145 -11.62 -2.04 1.01
N SER A 146 -11.84 -3.26 1.49
CA SER A 146 -11.68 -4.47 0.69
C SER A 146 -12.66 -4.50 -0.47
N LYS A 147 -13.83 -3.86 -0.35
CA LYS A 147 -14.80 -3.75 -1.45
C LYS A 147 -14.23 -2.95 -2.62
N SER A 148 -13.79 -1.70 -2.40
CA SER A 148 -13.22 -0.89 -3.48
C SER A 148 -11.90 -1.45 -3.99
N SER A 149 -11.08 -2.01 -3.08
CA SER A 149 -9.82 -2.65 -3.48
C SER A 149 -10.07 -3.86 -4.38
N LEU A 150 -11.02 -4.74 -4.05
CA LEU A 150 -11.39 -5.88 -4.90
C LEU A 150 -11.95 -5.45 -6.25
N LYS A 151 -12.79 -4.41 -6.28
CA LYS A 151 -13.25 -3.78 -7.52
C LYS A 151 -12.07 -3.31 -8.37
N HIS A 152 -11.17 -2.52 -7.79
CA HIS A 152 -10.00 -1.99 -8.51
C HIS A 152 -9.04 -3.10 -8.95
N ILE A 153 -8.87 -4.18 -8.17
CA ILE A 153 -8.09 -5.35 -8.57
C ILE A 153 -8.72 -6.01 -9.81
N ALA A 154 -10.05 -6.18 -9.84
CA ALA A 154 -10.76 -6.75 -10.98
C ALA A 154 -10.59 -5.89 -12.25
N ILE A 155 -10.82 -4.58 -12.13
CA ILE A 155 -10.62 -3.62 -13.22
C ILE A 155 -9.16 -3.65 -13.68
N THR A 156 -8.21 -3.64 -12.75
CA THR A 156 -6.77 -3.69 -13.08
C THR A 156 -6.43 -4.98 -13.82
N SER A 157 -6.96 -6.12 -13.39
CA SER A 157 -6.74 -7.42 -14.06
C SER A 157 -7.24 -7.40 -15.50
N MET A 158 -8.43 -6.84 -15.74
CA MET A 158 -8.98 -6.65 -17.09
C MET A 158 -8.15 -5.69 -17.94
N ARG A 159 -7.69 -4.56 -17.36
CA ARG A 159 -6.86 -3.57 -18.06
C ARG A 159 -5.48 -4.13 -18.42
N ILE A 160 -4.86 -4.93 -17.54
CA ILE A 160 -3.60 -5.64 -17.85
C ILE A 160 -3.77 -6.48 -19.12
N CYS A 161 -4.87 -7.21 -19.25
CA CYS A 161 -5.15 -8.06 -20.41
C CYS A 161 -5.41 -7.31 -21.72
N THR A 162 -5.83 -6.03 -21.67
CA THR A 162 -6.44 -5.35 -22.82
C THR A 162 -5.84 -3.99 -23.17
N GLU A 163 -5.05 -3.40 -22.28
CA GLU A 163 -4.45 -2.08 -22.46
C GLU A 163 -2.91 -2.19 -22.43
N PRO A 164 -2.24 -2.34 -23.58
CA PRO A 164 -0.78 -2.54 -23.63
C PRO A 164 0.00 -1.37 -23.03
N ASN A 165 -0.56 -0.16 -23.04
CA ASN A 165 0.09 1.02 -22.51
C ASN A 165 -0.27 1.30 -21.04
N PHE A 166 -1.05 0.42 -20.39
CA PHE A 166 -1.38 0.54 -18.97
C PHE A 166 -0.10 0.58 -18.12
N LYS A 167 -0.01 1.55 -17.23
CA LYS A 167 1.15 1.76 -16.33
C LYS A 167 0.76 1.46 -14.88
N LEU A 168 1.49 0.55 -14.25
CA LEU A 168 1.27 0.14 -12.88
C LEU A 168 2.47 0.48 -12.00
N GLU A 169 2.20 1.09 -10.85
CA GLU A 169 3.20 1.36 -9.81
C GLU A 169 2.80 0.70 -8.49
N ILE A 170 3.73 -0.03 -7.88
CA ILE A 170 3.64 -0.48 -6.49
C ILE A 170 4.41 0.54 -5.65
N ARG A 171 3.82 1.08 -4.59
CA ARG A 171 4.46 2.08 -3.71
C ARG A 171 4.53 1.59 -2.27
N ILE A 172 5.73 1.70 -1.69
CA ILE A 172 6.00 1.43 -0.28
C ILE A 172 6.66 2.67 0.33
N GLY A 173 5.98 3.24 1.32
CA GLY A 173 6.45 4.41 2.05
C GLY A 173 7.37 4.04 3.20
N LEU A 174 8.49 4.74 3.29
CA LEU A 174 9.54 4.56 4.28
C LEU A 174 9.88 5.92 4.91
N GLY A 175 10.51 5.91 6.08
CA GLY A 175 11.05 7.12 6.69
C GLY A 175 10.09 7.89 7.59
N GLY A 176 10.46 9.14 7.88
CA GLY A 176 9.85 9.97 8.93
C GLY A 176 10.25 9.55 10.35
N THR A 177 11.36 8.83 10.49
CA THR A 177 11.88 8.36 11.78
C THR A 177 13.38 8.63 11.93
N LYS A 178 13.81 8.73 13.19
CA LYS A 178 15.22 8.76 13.63
C LYS A 178 15.71 7.38 14.09
N ASP A 179 14.86 6.35 14.01
CA ASP A 179 15.17 5.02 14.50
C ASP A 179 16.24 4.33 13.64
N ALA A 180 16.90 3.34 14.23
CA ALA A 180 17.98 2.59 13.60
C ALA A 180 17.49 1.69 12.45
N LEU A 181 18.40 1.34 11.55
CA LEU A 181 18.14 0.51 10.37
C LEU A 181 18.11 -0.98 10.72
N THR A 182 16.97 -1.44 11.25
CA THR A 182 16.83 -2.82 11.75
C THR A 182 16.41 -3.80 10.65
N LEU A 183 16.32 -5.11 10.97
CA LEU A 183 15.66 -6.14 10.13
C LEU A 183 14.28 -5.74 9.61
N ARG A 184 13.60 -4.83 10.29
CA ARG A 184 12.28 -4.34 9.91
C ARG A 184 12.25 -3.69 8.54
N THR A 185 13.27 -2.90 8.23
CA THR A 185 13.30 -2.09 7.02
C THR A 185 13.25 -2.96 5.76
N PRO A 186 14.09 -4.00 5.61
CA PRO A 186 13.98 -4.95 4.50
C PRO A 186 12.76 -5.87 4.60
N SER A 187 12.25 -6.22 5.78
CA SER A 187 11.03 -7.07 5.87
C SER A 187 9.79 -6.37 5.27
N TYR A 188 9.69 -5.05 5.36
CA TYR A 188 8.66 -4.27 4.67
C TYR A 188 8.78 -4.30 3.14
N ALA A 189 9.97 -4.57 2.59
CA ALA A 189 10.21 -4.60 1.15
C ALA A 189 9.69 -5.89 0.50
N VAL A 190 9.77 -7.03 1.20
CA VAL A 190 9.49 -8.37 0.68
C VAL A 190 8.14 -8.45 -0.05
N ALA A 191 7.06 -7.96 0.57
CA ALA A 191 5.73 -7.98 -0.03
C ALA A 191 5.65 -7.26 -1.39
N GLY A 192 6.33 -6.11 -1.53
CA GLY A 192 6.36 -5.38 -2.79
C GLY A 192 7.23 -6.04 -3.84
N VAL A 193 8.34 -6.65 -3.43
CA VAL A 193 9.28 -7.36 -4.29
C VAL A 193 8.64 -8.63 -4.86
N ASP A 194 7.96 -9.42 -4.02
CA ASP A 194 7.23 -10.60 -4.46
C ASP A 194 6.13 -10.24 -5.46
N LEU A 195 5.33 -9.21 -5.15
CA LEU A 195 4.29 -8.74 -6.07
C LEU A 195 4.88 -8.27 -7.41
N LEU A 196 6.00 -7.54 -7.39
CA LEU A 196 6.72 -7.12 -8.59
C LEU A 196 7.21 -8.34 -9.39
N ASN A 197 7.79 -9.34 -8.73
CA ASN A 197 8.25 -10.58 -9.35
C ASN A 197 7.11 -11.30 -10.08
N ARG A 198 5.96 -11.47 -9.41
CA ARG A 198 4.78 -12.11 -10.02
C ARG A 198 4.25 -11.34 -11.23
N LEU A 199 4.17 -10.01 -11.15
CA LEU A 199 3.71 -9.17 -12.26
C LEU A 199 4.69 -9.18 -13.44
N THR A 200 6.00 -9.22 -13.19
CA THR A 200 7.01 -9.32 -14.26
C THR A 200 7.02 -10.71 -14.91
N GLN A 201 6.84 -11.79 -14.14
CA GLN A 201 6.67 -13.14 -14.69
C GLN A 201 5.40 -13.25 -15.54
N LEU A 202 4.30 -12.65 -15.09
CA LEU A 202 3.05 -12.57 -15.85
C LEU A 202 3.26 -11.83 -17.19
N GLN A 203 3.95 -10.68 -17.15
CA GLN A 203 4.32 -9.92 -18.36
C GLN A 203 5.13 -10.79 -19.35
N GLU A 204 6.12 -11.54 -18.89
CA GLU A 204 6.97 -12.38 -19.75
C GLU A 204 6.22 -13.63 -20.29
N LYS A 205 5.37 -14.25 -19.48
CA LYS A 205 4.52 -15.38 -19.92
C LYS A 205 3.62 -14.98 -21.09
N PHE A 206 2.98 -13.82 -21.01
CA PHE A 206 2.11 -13.34 -22.09
C PHE A 206 2.87 -12.86 -23.32
N LYS A 207 4.10 -12.32 -23.17
CA LYS A 207 4.98 -12.03 -24.31
C LYS A 207 5.45 -13.30 -25.05
N THR A 208 5.75 -14.38 -24.34
CA THR A 208 6.32 -15.62 -24.91
C THR A 208 5.27 -16.55 -25.54
N SER A 209 4.00 -16.40 -25.16
CA SER A 209 2.87 -17.18 -25.69
C SER A 209 2.55 -16.90 -27.18
N GLN A 210 3.35 -16.05 -27.84
CA GLN A 210 3.32 -15.68 -29.26
C GLN A 210 3.74 -16.81 -30.25
N THR A 211 4.21 -17.97 -29.77
CA THR A 211 4.94 -18.94 -30.61
C THR A 211 4.20 -20.26 -30.93
N ILE A 212 2.94 -20.43 -30.50
CA ILE A 212 2.16 -21.64 -30.85
C ILE A 212 1.36 -21.38 -32.15
N PRO A 213 1.41 -22.27 -33.17
CA PRO A 213 0.67 -22.09 -34.42
C PRO A 213 -0.84 -22.02 -34.17
N GLY A 214 -1.45 -20.87 -34.46
CA GLY A 214 -2.88 -20.60 -34.25
C GLY A 214 -3.20 -19.53 -33.19
N ASN A 215 -2.20 -19.05 -32.42
CA ASN A 215 -2.44 -18.06 -31.37
C ASN A 215 -2.33 -16.61 -31.87
N ILE A 216 -3.43 -15.87 -31.74
CA ILE A 216 -3.44 -14.43 -31.91
C ILE A 216 -2.75 -13.82 -30.69
N PRO A 217 -1.70 -13.00 -30.89
CA PRO A 217 -0.85 -12.52 -29.80
C PRO A 217 -1.65 -11.64 -28.84
N THR A 218 -1.70 -12.02 -27.56
CA THR A 218 -2.26 -11.15 -26.53
C THR A 218 -1.32 -9.95 -26.36
N LYS A 219 -1.79 -8.75 -26.68
CA LYS A 219 -1.03 -7.51 -26.41
C LYS A 219 -1.19 -7.17 -24.93
N ILE A 220 -0.27 -7.62 -24.09
CA ILE A 220 -0.29 -7.35 -22.65
C ILE A 220 0.94 -6.53 -22.25
N LEU A 221 0.70 -5.52 -21.41
CA LEU A 221 1.67 -4.60 -20.79
C LEU A 221 3.00 -4.43 -21.53
N ASN A 222 3.08 -3.44 -22.41
CA ASN A 222 4.35 -2.94 -22.94
C ASN A 222 5.18 -2.28 -21.85
N ASN A 223 4.53 -1.56 -20.94
CA ASN A 223 5.18 -0.93 -19.80
C ASN A 223 5.37 -1.96 -18.69
N SER A 224 6.60 -2.15 -18.24
CA SER A 224 6.85 -2.98 -17.07
C SER A 224 6.30 -2.34 -15.79
N PRO A 225 5.77 -3.15 -14.86
CA PRO A 225 5.40 -2.66 -13.53
C PRO A 225 6.63 -2.08 -12.84
N VAL A 226 6.42 -1.05 -12.03
CA VAL A 226 7.49 -0.39 -11.26
C VAL A 226 7.19 -0.56 -9.77
N LEU A 227 8.20 -0.92 -8.98
CA LEU A 227 8.14 -0.84 -7.52
C LEU A 227 8.90 0.40 -7.07
N THR A 228 8.25 1.26 -6.31
CA THR A 228 8.85 2.47 -5.78
C THR A 228 8.89 2.43 -4.26
N PHE A 229 10.09 2.45 -3.72
CA PHE A 229 10.35 2.76 -2.33
C PHE A 229 10.51 4.27 -2.21
N PHE A 230 9.67 4.93 -1.42
CA PHE A 230 9.74 6.38 -1.28
C PHE A 230 9.90 6.83 0.16
N SER A 231 10.61 7.93 0.37
CA SER A 231 10.68 8.62 1.67
C SER A 231 9.59 9.69 1.79
N ALA A 232 9.06 9.87 3.00
CA ALA A 232 8.15 10.94 3.40
C ALA A 232 8.76 11.88 4.47
N TRP A 233 10.04 12.25 4.31
CA TRP A 233 10.78 12.97 5.35
C TRP A 233 10.34 14.44 5.43
N THR A 234 10.02 15.11 4.32
CA THR A 234 9.55 16.49 4.37
C THR A 234 8.14 16.56 4.97
N ALA A 235 7.29 15.55 4.75
CA ALA A 235 6.03 15.44 5.48
C ALA A 235 6.25 15.29 6.99
N ALA A 236 7.21 14.45 7.39
CA ALA A 236 7.53 14.26 8.81
C ALA A 236 8.11 15.53 9.46
N VAL A 237 8.96 16.28 8.76
CA VAL A 237 9.47 17.58 9.22
C VAL A 237 8.32 18.56 9.40
N ARG A 238 7.46 18.71 8.39
CA ARG A 238 6.34 19.67 8.39
C ARG A 238 5.27 19.39 9.45
N VAL A 239 5.05 18.13 9.82
CA VAL A 239 3.95 17.73 10.71
C VAL A 239 4.41 17.32 12.11
N ASN A 240 5.58 16.69 12.23
CA ASN A 240 6.07 16.13 13.49
C ASN A 240 7.24 16.94 14.10
N ASN A 241 7.60 18.09 13.52
CA ASN A 241 8.74 18.91 13.92
C ASN A 241 10.06 18.13 13.99
N LEU A 242 10.24 17.14 13.10
CA LEU A 242 11.50 16.45 12.96
C LEU A 242 12.56 17.43 12.43
N ASP A 243 13.79 17.34 12.94
CA ASP A 243 14.90 18.11 12.38
C ASP A 243 15.10 17.74 10.90
N ALA A 244 15.17 18.74 10.04
CA ALA A 244 15.22 18.56 8.59
C ALA A 244 16.46 17.79 8.13
N ASN A 245 17.62 18.06 8.74
CA ASN A 245 18.87 17.40 8.38
C ASN A 245 18.85 15.93 8.81
N ILE A 246 18.41 15.66 10.05
CA ILE A 246 18.27 14.29 10.57
C ILE A 246 17.25 13.51 9.74
N GLY A 247 16.11 14.11 9.42
CA GLY A 247 15.06 13.48 8.61
C GLY A 247 15.56 13.08 7.23
N LYS A 248 16.24 13.99 6.54
CA LYS A 248 16.82 13.73 5.20
C LYS A 248 17.91 12.66 5.24
N GLU A 249 18.84 12.75 6.18
CA GLU A 249 19.95 11.79 6.32
C GLU A 249 19.43 10.37 6.60
N HIS A 250 18.50 10.22 7.54
CA HIS A 250 17.91 8.92 7.87
C HIS A 250 17.09 8.34 6.71
N ALA A 251 16.31 9.16 6.02
CA ALA A 251 15.58 8.75 4.83
C ALA A 251 16.51 8.18 3.75
N GLN A 252 17.60 8.89 3.45
CA GLN A 252 18.59 8.43 2.48
C GLN A 252 19.23 7.11 2.91
N LYS A 253 19.63 7.00 4.19
CA LYS A 253 20.19 5.77 4.77
C LYS A 253 19.23 4.58 4.67
N MET A 254 17.94 4.78 4.93
CA MET A 254 16.91 3.73 4.81
C MET A 254 16.76 3.24 3.38
N LEU A 255 16.64 4.16 2.41
CA LEU A 255 16.50 3.80 1.00
C LEU A 255 17.75 3.08 0.49
N LEU A 256 18.95 3.54 0.85
CA LEU A 256 20.21 2.88 0.51
C LEU A 256 20.31 1.47 1.13
N TYR A 257 19.79 1.28 2.34
CA TYR A 257 19.80 -0.03 2.99
C TYR A 257 18.90 -1.04 2.27
N ILE A 258 17.69 -0.62 1.88
CA ILE A 258 16.80 -1.46 1.05
C ILE A 258 17.43 -1.70 -0.31
N LYS A 259 18.00 -0.67 -0.94
CA LYS A 259 18.68 -0.83 -2.22
C LYS A 259 19.76 -1.91 -2.17
N LYS A 260 20.62 -1.89 -1.15
CA LYS A 260 21.63 -2.93 -0.94
C LYS A 260 21.02 -4.32 -0.73
N TYR A 261 19.93 -4.42 0.03
CA TYR A 261 19.22 -5.68 0.22
C TYR A 261 18.67 -6.22 -1.11
N ILE A 262 17.99 -5.39 -1.90
CA ILE A 262 17.48 -5.75 -3.22
C ILE A 262 18.61 -6.14 -4.17
N ASP A 263 19.69 -5.35 -4.24
CA ASP A 263 20.81 -5.64 -5.13
C ASP A 263 21.53 -6.94 -4.76
N ASN A 264 21.46 -7.38 -3.51
CA ASN A 264 22.06 -8.64 -3.04
C ASN A 264 21.16 -9.87 -3.30
N TYR A 265 19.85 -9.78 -3.04
CA TYR A 265 18.95 -10.95 -3.04
C TYR A 265 17.96 -10.99 -4.21
N HIS A 266 17.70 -9.84 -4.84
CA HIS A 266 16.67 -9.65 -5.88
C HIS A 266 17.22 -8.86 -7.08
N SER A 267 18.49 -9.05 -7.41
CA SER A 267 19.21 -8.25 -8.42
C SER A 267 18.58 -8.26 -9.81
N ASN A 268 17.88 -9.35 -10.16
CA ASN A 268 17.11 -9.47 -11.40
C ASN A 268 15.94 -8.48 -11.49
N LEU A 269 15.45 -7.99 -10.34
CA LEU A 269 14.34 -7.04 -10.26
C LEU A 269 14.79 -5.59 -10.14
N SER A 270 16.08 -5.31 -9.83
CA SER A 270 16.60 -3.95 -9.59
C SER A 270 16.26 -2.95 -10.71
N ARG A 271 16.19 -3.40 -11.97
CA ARG A 271 15.83 -2.54 -13.12
C ARG A 271 14.39 -2.02 -13.11
N TYR A 272 13.51 -2.63 -12.31
CA TYR A 272 12.11 -2.25 -12.16
C TYR A 272 11.84 -1.49 -10.86
N ILE A 273 12.89 -1.22 -10.06
CA ILE A 273 12.75 -0.65 -8.74
C ILE A 273 13.29 0.79 -8.74
N ARG A 274 12.50 1.71 -8.18
CA ARG A 274 12.86 3.11 -7.96
C ARG A 274 12.96 3.41 -6.48
N TYR A 275 13.86 4.33 -6.15
CA TYR A 275 14.06 4.85 -4.81
C TYR A 275 13.81 6.35 -4.87
N GLU A 276 12.69 6.81 -4.33
CA GLU A 276 12.24 8.19 -4.41
C GLU A 276 12.40 8.89 -3.05
N MET A 277 12.79 10.15 -3.07
CA MET A 277 12.81 11.02 -1.89
C MET A 277 11.89 12.21 -2.14
N ASP A 278 11.04 12.51 -1.16
CA ASP A 278 10.31 13.78 -1.14
C ASP A 278 11.29 14.94 -0.92
N HIS A 279 10.86 16.15 -1.29
CA HIS A 279 11.59 17.39 -1.13
C HIS A 279 10.63 18.50 -0.71
N GLU A 280 11.14 19.71 -0.54
CA GLU A 280 10.37 20.81 0.03
C GLU A 280 9.17 21.20 -0.85
N ASN A 281 9.27 21.02 -2.16
CA ASN A 281 8.20 21.38 -3.10
C ASN A 281 7.24 20.22 -3.44
N THR A 282 7.48 19.01 -2.92
CA THR A 282 6.57 17.85 -3.11
C THR A 282 5.14 18.18 -2.69
N TYR A 283 4.97 19.03 -1.68
CA TYR A 283 3.69 19.48 -1.16
C TYR A 283 3.47 20.95 -1.49
N GLU A 284 3.27 21.26 -2.78
CA GLU A 284 2.86 22.58 -3.22
C GLU A 284 1.64 23.04 -2.39
N ASP A 285 1.78 24.19 -1.72
CA ASP A 285 0.76 24.66 -0.77
C ASP A 285 -0.59 24.90 -1.44
N THR A 286 -0.62 25.22 -2.75
CA THR A 286 -1.88 25.40 -3.49
C THR A 286 -2.72 24.12 -3.52
N LEU A 287 -2.13 22.99 -3.99
CA LEU A 287 -2.84 21.71 -4.03
C LEU A 287 -3.15 21.22 -2.62
N LEU A 288 -2.16 21.28 -1.71
CA LEU A 288 -2.33 20.80 -0.35
C LEU A 288 -3.43 21.56 0.38
N ASN A 289 -3.45 22.88 0.31
CA ASN A 289 -4.47 23.71 0.95
C ASN A 289 -5.84 23.52 0.30
N TYR A 290 -5.91 23.29 -1.01
CA TYR A 290 -7.17 22.98 -1.67
C TYR A 290 -7.75 21.64 -1.19
N ILE A 291 -6.92 20.58 -1.09
CA ILE A 291 -7.33 19.30 -0.51
C ILE A 291 -7.79 19.47 0.95
N ILE A 292 -7.05 20.23 1.76
CA ILE A 292 -7.40 20.50 3.17
C ILE A 292 -8.75 21.22 3.28
N ALA A 293 -8.93 22.31 2.53
CA ALA A 293 -10.16 23.08 2.54
C ALA A 293 -11.36 22.21 2.14
N HIS A 294 -11.19 21.39 1.11
CA HIS A 294 -12.21 20.47 0.64
C HIS A 294 -12.54 19.39 1.66
N TYR A 295 -11.53 18.87 2.36
CA TYR A 295 -11.71 17.92 3.45
C TYR A 295 -12.50 18.55 4.61
N VAL A 296 -12.08 19.71 5.10
CA VAL A 296 -12.74 20.39 6.24
C VAL A 296 -14.19 20.73 5.93
N HIS A 297 -14.50 21.13 4.70
CA HIS A 297 -15.85 21.55 4.33
C HIS A 297 -16.84 20.38 4.20
N ASN A 298 -16.38 19.22 3.71
CA ASN A 298 -17.27 18.13 3.30
C ASN A 298 -17.26 16.91 4.23
N TYR A 299 -16.47 16.94 5.31
CA TYR A 299 -16.35 15.79 6.20
C TYR A 299 -17.43 15.78 7.27
N THR A 300 -18.38 14.85 7.13
CA THR A 300 -19.56 14.73 8.01
C THR A 300 -19.48 13.60 9.03
N ASP A 301 -18.46 12.74 8.96
CA ASP A 301 -18.27 11.59 9.87
C ASP A 301 -17.40 11.97 11.08
N GLU A 302 -18.03 12.55 12.11
CA GLU A 302 -17.36 12.94 13.36
C GLU A 302 -16.60 11.80 14.04
N GLN A 303 -17.05 10.54 13.91
CA GLN A 303 -16.38 9.40 14.52
C GLN A 303 -15.04 9.11 13.84
N THR A 304 -15.02 9.08 12.51
CA THR A 304 -13.77 8.88 11.78
C THR A 304 -12.85 10.10 11.93
N LYS A 305 -13.41 11.32 12.03
CA LYS A 305 -12.67 12.56 12.33
C LYS A 305 -11.90 12.43 13.63
N GLN A 306 -12.60 12.09 14.72
CA GLN A 306 -12.02 11.93 16.05
C GLN A 306 -10.94 10.84 16.09
N GLN A 307 -11.12 9.74 15.38
CA GLN A 307 -10.13 8.66 15.33
C GLN A 307 -8.83 9.05 14.64
N LEU A 308 -8.90 9.86 13.58
CA LEU A 308 -7.71 10.41 12.91
C LEU A 308 -7.00 11.44 13.76
N THR A 309 -7.78 12.37 14.31
CA THR A 309 -7.28 13.40 15.22
C THR A 309 -6.58 12.74 16.41
N ALA A 310 -7.16 11.71 17.02
CA ALA A 310 -6.51 10.97 18.10
C ALA A 310 -5.21 10.27 17.68
N GLN A 311 -5.11 9.79 16.43
CA GLN A 311 -3.92 9.09 15.93
C GLN A 311 -2.77 10.05 15.60
N ALA A 312 -3.07 11.22 15.04
CA ALA A 312 -2.07 12.23 14.74
C ALA A 312 -1.71 13.10 15.96
N ILE A 313 -2.63 13.30 16.92
CA ILE A 313 -2.29 13.82 18.26
C ILE A 313 -1.29 12.92 18.98
N ARG A 314 -1.48 11.59 18.91
CA ARG A 314 -0.49 10.63 19.45
C ARG A 314 0.90 10.75 18.81
N ARG A 315 1.04 11.46 17.69
CA ARG A 315 2.30 11.70 16.99
C ARG A 315 2.83 13.14 17.18
N GLY A 316 2.24 13.91 18.10
CA GLY A 316 2.67 15.27 18.44
C GLY A 316 2.03 16.36 17.58
N SER A 317 0.96 16.05 16.85
CA SER A 317 0.24 17.02 16.02
C SER A 317 -1.05 17.51 16.69
N ASN A 318 -1.65 18.59 16.20
CA ASN A 318 -3.02 19.01 16.58
C ASN A 318 -4.02 18.55 15.50
N GLU A 319 -5.29 18.92 15.61
CA GLU A 319 -6.32 18.57 14.60
C GLU A 319 -5.93 19.06 13.20
N ASP A 320 -5.49 20.31 13.06
CA ASP A 320 -5.07 20.89 11.79
C ASP A 320 -3.87 20.15 11.18
N GLY A 321 -2.88 19.81 11.99
CA GLY A 321 -1.73 19.03 11.57
C GLY A 321 -2.11 17.58 11.20
N SER A 322 -3.15 17.02 11.82
CA SER A 322 -3.71 15.70 11.48
C SER A 322 -4.36 15.70 10.09
N ILE A 323 -5.12 16.75 9.80
CA ILE A 323 -5.77 16.96 8.50
C ILE A 323 -4.70 17.18 7.44
N ARG A 324 -3.73 18.07 7.70
CA ARG A 324 -2.60 18.33 6.80
C ARG A 324 -1.81 17.06 6.50
N TYR A 325 -1.53 16.23 7.50
CA TYR A 325 -0.82 14.96 7.33
C TYR A 325 -1.59 13.98 6.46
N THR A 326 -2.91 13.86 6.68
CA THR A 326 -3.77 12.99 5.86
C THR A 326 -3.85 13.47 4.41
N SER A 327 -3.91 14.79 4.19
CA SER A 327 -3.87 15.38 2.86
C SER A 327 -2.52 15.17 2.15
N MET A 328 -1.41 15.26 2.89
CA MET A 328 -0.08 14.91 2.36
C MET A 328 0.00 13.45 1.92
N HIS A 329 -0.67 12.53 2.62
CA HIS A 329 -0.72 11.11 2.23
C HIS A 329 -1.39 10.88 0.88
N LEU A 330 -2.39 11.68 0.50
CA LEU A 330 -2.99 11.61 -0.84
C LEU A 330 -1.97 11.94 -1.94
N ILE A 331 -1.09 12.92 -1.69
CA ILE A 331 -0.04 13.31 -2.63
C ILE A 331 1.10 12.28 -2.60
N LEU A 332 1.55 11.87 -1.40
CA LEU A 332 2.68 10.95 -1.21
C LEU A 332 2.55 9.64 -1.97
N PHE A 333 1.33 9.12 -1.95
CA PHE A 333 0.97 7.87 -2.58
C PHE A 333 0.26 8.08 -3.92
N LYS A 334 0.30 9.29 -4.47
CA LYS A 334 -0.19 9.63 -5.82
C LYS A 334 -1.67 9.32 -6.04
N ASP A 335 -2.51 9.46 -5.02
CA ASP A 335 -3.97 9.34 -5.15
C ASP A 335 -4.57 10.50 -5.96
N ILE A 336 -3.91 11.65 -5.87
CA ILE A 336 -4.20 12.89 -6.59
C ILE A 336 -2.87 13.44 -7.09
N ILE A 337 -2.77 13.66 -8.41
CA ILE A 337 -1.57 14.24 -9.03
C ILE A 337 -2.00 15.47 -9.82
N ASP A 338 -1.37 16.62 -9.60
CA ASP A 338 -1.53 17.78 -10.49
C ASP A 338 -0.70 17.58 -11.76
N LYS A 339 -1.36 17.50 -12.92
CA LYS A 339 -0.70 17.32 -14.22
C LYS A 339 0.07 18.55 -14.68
N LYS A 340 -0.21 19.73 -14.10
CA LYS A 340 0.43 21.00 -14.44
C LYS A 340 1.61 21.34 -13.53
N SER A 341 1.86 20.55 -12.47
CA SER A 341 3.05 20.78 -11.64
C SER A 341 4.30 20.64 -12.51
N LEU A 342 5.11 21.69 -12.51
CA LEU A 342 6.37 21.77 -13.26
C LEU A 342 7.53 21.12 -12.48
N HIS A 343 7.29 20.78 -11.22
CA HIS A 343 8.28 20.14 -10.36
C HIS A 343 7.96 18.65 -10.23
N PRO A 344 8.99 17.77 -10.26
CA PRO A 344 8.76 16.37 -9.93
C PRO A 344 8.24 16.29 -8.51
N LEU A 345 7.29 15.40 -8.21
CA LEU A 345 6.84 15.20 -6.83
C LEU A 345 7.95 14.61 -5.94
N PHE A 346 8.89 13.88 -6.53
CA PHE A 346 9.95 13.18 -5.84
C PHE A 346 11.22 13.21 -6.69
N HIS A 347 12.39 13.24 -6.05
CA HIS A 347 13.67 13.01 -6.73
C HIS A 347 14.10 11.55 -6.58
N LEU A 348 14.76 11.02 -7.61
CA LEU A 348 15.34 9.68 -7.56
C LEU A 348 16.63 9.70 -6.75
N LEU A 349 16.80 8.71 -5.89
CA LEU A 349 18.04 8.46 -5.16
C LEU A 349 19.17 8.27 -6.18
N ASP A 350 20.29 8.95 -5.95
CA ASP A 350 21.49 8.92 -6.80
C ASP A 350 21.34 9.63 -8.18
N GLU A 351 20.22 10.29 -8.46
CA GLU A 351 20.07 11.16 -9.64
C GLU A 351 20.06 12.64 -9.25
N ASN A 352 20.66 13.48 -10.09
CA ASN A 352 20.47 14.93 -9.99
C ASN A 352 18.99 15.27 -10.19
N GLU A 353 18.50 16.33 -9.54
CA GLU A 353 17.14 16.84 -9.77
C GLU A 353 16.94 17.12 -11.27
N LYS A 354 16.19 16.25 -11.93
CA LYS A 354 15.72 16.46 -13.29
C LYS A 354 14.34 17.11 -13.19
N ASN A 355 14.17 18.23 -13.89
CA ASN A 355 12.86 18.86 -14.10
C ASN A 355 12.04 18.07 -15.13
N GLU A 356 11.84 16.77 -14.87
CA GLU A 356 10.95 15.95 -15.67
C GLU A 356 9.57 15.88 -15.00
N PRO A 357 8.49 15.98 -15.78
CA PRO A 357 7.14 15.86 -15.23
C PRO A 357 6.96 14.47 -14.59
N THR A 358 6.24 14.44 -13.47
CA THR A 358 5.94 13.19 -12.76
C THR A 358 5.29 12.19 -13.71
N CYS A 359 5.87 10.99 -13.81
CA CYS A 359 5.27 9.91 -14.61
C CYS A 359 3.88 9.58 -14.06
N LEU A 360 2.86 9.72 -14.89
CA LEU A 360 1.48 9.36 -14.57
C LEU A 360 1.29 7.86 -14.76
N TYR A 361 0.81 7.20 -13.72
CA TYR A 361 0.46 5.78 -13.73
C TYR A 361 -1.05 5.61 -13.76
N ASP A 362 -1.55 4.57 -14.39
CA ASP A 362 -2.98 4.26 -14.45
C ASP A 362 -3.49 3.63 -13.15
N CYS A 363 -2.62 2.88 -12.48
CA CYS A 363 -2.91 2.24 -11.20
C CYS A 363 -1.74 2.35 -10.23
N ILE A 364 -2.07 2.69 -8.98
CA ILE A 364 -1.16 2.67 -7.84
C ILE A 364 -1.61 1.58 -6.86
N ILE A 365 -0.72 0.65 -6.57
CA ILE A 365 -0.87 -0.33 -5.50
C ILE A 365 -0.02 0.13 -4.32
N THR A 366 -0.64 0.45 -3.20
CA THR A 366 0.12 0.84 -1.99
C THR A 366 0.14 -0.30 -1.00
N ILE A 367 1.33 -0.70 -0.56
CA ILE A 367 1.52 -1.72 0.48
C ILE A 367 1.99 -1.00 1.74
N GLY A 368 1.13 -0.99 2.76
CA GLY A 368 1.38 -0.27 4.02
C GLY A 368 1.29 -1.16 5.26
N GLY A 369 1.45 -0.55 6.44
CA GLY A 369 1.31 -1.24 7.73
C GLY A 369 -0.09 -1.15 8.34
N SER A 370 -0.27 -1.76 9.50
CA SER A 370 -1.53 -1.76 10.26
C SER A 370 -2.04 -0.37 10.61
N VAL A 371 -1.14 0.60 10.75
CA VAL A 371 -1.43 2.02 10.94
C VAL A 371 -2.13 2.62 9.72
N GLU A 372 -1.82 2.13 8.51
CA GLU A 372 -2.35 2.60 7.23
C GLU A 372 -3.84 2.29 7.07
N LYS A 373 -4.36 1.32 7.84
CA LYS A 373 -5.78 0.95 7.87
C LYS A 373 -6.73 2.13 8.01
N ARG A 374 -6.42 3.07 8.91
CA ARG A 374 -7.27 4.24 9.18
C ARG A 374 -7.08 5.33 8.15
N PHE A 375 -5.84 5.56 7.73
CA PHE A 375 -5.53 6.51 6.65
C PHE A 375 -6.18 6.09 5.33
N ASN A 376 -6.21 4.80 5.00
CA ASN A 376 -6.82 4.29 3.77
C ASN A 376 -8.30 4.63 3.64
N LYS A 377 -9.09 4.45 4.72
CA LYS A 377 -10.52 4.82 4.71
C LYS A 377 -10.70 6.30 4.37
N VAL A 378 -9.85 7.15 4.95
CA VAL A 378 -9.99 8.59 4.83
C VAL A 378 -9.50 9.07 3.49
N ARG A 379 -8.33 8.60 3.06
CA ARG A 379 -7.78 8.87 1.72
C ARG A 379 -8.79 8.51 0.63
N TYR A 380 -9.46 7.35 0.75
CA TYR A 380 -10.54 7.00 -0.16
C TYR A 380 -11.66 8.03 -0.14
N LEU A 381 -12.20 8.37 1.04
CA LEU A 381 -13.28 9.35 1.17
C LEU A 381 -12.89 10.72 0.59
N VAL A 382 -11.71 11.25 0.96
CA VAL A 382 -11.23 12.55 0.44
C VAL A 382 -11.08 12.51 -1.06
N ARG A 383 -10.48 11.45 -1.61
CA ARG A 383 -10.30 11.29 -3.05
C ARG A 383 -11.65 11.27 -3.77
N GLN A 384 -12.63 10.51 -3.27
CA GLN A 384 -13.97 10.45 -3.87
C GLN A 384 -14.68 11.80 -3.82
N THR A 385 -14.66 12.46 -2.67
CA THR A 385 -15.24 13.80 -2.50
C THR A 385 -14.57 14.83 -3.41
N PHE A 386 -13.25 14.75 -3.57
CA PHE A 386 -12.49 15.62 -4.45
C PHE A 386 -12.83 15.37 -5.93
N MET A 387 -12.83 14.11 -6.37
CA MET A 387 -13.17 13.73 -7.76
C MET A 387 -14.59 14.13 -8.19
N ASN A 388 -15.52 14.19 -7.23
CA ASN A 388 -16.92 14.51 -7.46
C ASN A 388 -17.25 15.99 -7.27
N ASP A 389 -16.26 16.84 -6.95
CA ASP A 389 -16.46 18.28 -6.85
C ASP A 389 -16.83 18.86 -8.23
N PRO A 390 -18.01 19.50 -8.39
CA PRO A 390 -18.43 20.09 -9.65
C PRO A 390 -17.55 21.27 -10.11
N GLN A 391 -16.81 21.90 -9.19
CA GLN A 391 -15.88 22.99 -9.50
C GLN A 391 -14.48 22.48 -9.85
N LEU A 392 -14.22 21.17 -9.71
CA LEU A 392 -12.92 20.60 -10.00
C LEU A 392 -12.64 20.62 -11.50
N ASN A 393 -11.50 21.22 -11.88
CA ASN A 393 -10.95 21.05 -13.21
C ASN A 393 -10.37 19.63 -13.36
N LYS A 394 -11.18 18.68 -13.84
CA LYS A 394 -10.79 17.28 -14.07
C LYS A 394 -9.66 17.12 -15.09
N GLU A 395 -9.43 18.10 -15.95
CA GLU A 395 -8.31 18.07 -16.89
C GLU A 395 -6.97 18.33 -16.19
N GLN A 396 -6.98 19.15 -15.13
CA GLN A 396 -5.78 19.48 -14.35
C GLN A 396 -5.28 18.31 -13.49
N TYR A 397 -6.17 17.48 -12.97
CA TYR A 397 -5.79 16.43 -12.02
C TYR A 397 -5.85 15.03 -12.62
N HIS A 398 -4.95 14.16 -12.17
CA HIS A 398 -4.93 12.73 -12.48
C HIS A 398 -5.30 11.90 -11.26
N PHE A 399 -6.15 10.89 -11.46
CA PHE A 399 -6.70 10.03 -10.42
C PHE A 399 -6.51 8.56 -10.80
N PRO A 400 -5.35 7.94 -10.50
CA PRO A 400 -5.14 6.54 -10.80
C PRO A 400 -6.12 5.64 -10.03
N LEU A 401 -6.35 4.43 -10.55
CA LEU A 401 -6.95 3.36 -9.75
C LEU A 401 -6.07 3.10 -8.54
N SER A 402 -6.66 3.09 -7.34
CA SER A 402 -5.90 3.03 -6.09
C SER A 402 -6.25 1.75 -5.34
N ILE A 403 -5.29 0.83 -5.24
CA ILE A 403 -5.45 -0.46 -4.54
C ILE A 403 -4.67 -0.40 -3.22
N ARG A 404 -5.33 -0.78 -2.13
CA ARG A 404 -4.78 -0.72 -0.77
C ARG A 404 -4.51 -2.09 -0.20
N MET A 405 -3.23 -2.34 0.06
CA MET A 405 -2.74 -3.59 0.62
C MET A 405 -2.00 -3.34 1.93
N LEU A 406 -1.97 -4.36 2.77
CA LEU A 406 -1.28 -4.37 4.04
C LEU A 406 -0.21 -5.45 4.00
N SER A 407 1.03 -5.09 4.34
CA SER A 407 2.09 -6.07 4.55
C SER A 407 1.89 -6.81 5.87
N ARG A 408 2.24 -8.10 5.91
CA ARG A 408 2.32 -8.88 7.14
C ARG A 408 3.33 -8.31 8.10
N ALA A 409 4.52 -7.92 7.62
CA ALA A 409 5.49 -7.18 8.43
C ALA A 409 4.74 -6.06 9.15
N GLY A 410 3.98 -5.23 8.42
CA GLY A 410 3.17 -4.14 8.95
C GLY A 410 2.16 -4.41 10.08
N GLN A 411 1.92 -5.66 10.49
CA GLN A 411 1.06 -5.97 11.64
C GLN A 411 1.64 -5.55 12.99
N THR A 412 2.97 -5.49 13.12
CA THR A 412 3.68 -5.02 14.31
C THR A 412 4.05 -3.53 14.21
N PRO A 413 4.22 -2.79 15.32
CA PRO A 413 4.71 -1.41 15.31
C PRO A 413 6.05 -1.26 14.56
N VAL A 414 6.26 -0.10 13.94
CA VAL A 414 7.39 0.13 12.99
C VAL A 414 8.75 0.18 13.68
N TYR A 415 8.80 0.39 15.00
CA TYR A 415 10.01 0.81 15.69
C TYR A 415 10.37 -0.13 16.83
N TYR A 416 11.52 -0.78 16.71
CA TYR A 416 12.16 -1.46 17.81
C TYR A 416 12.83 -0.42 18.72
N HIS A 417 12.38 -0.32 19.97
CA HIS A 417 13.05 0.51 20.98
C HIS A 417 14.34 -0.13 21.51
N ASP A 418 14.96 -1.03 20.75
CA ASP A 418 16.05 -1.86 21.26
C ASP A 418 17.39 -1.60 20.57
N LYS A 419 18.44 -1.53 21.39
CA LYS A 419 19.82 -1.20 20.98
C LYS A 419 20.59 -2.42 20.47
N HIS A 420 19.95 -3.56 20.30
CA HIS A 420 20.59 -4.83 19.95
C HIS A 420 20.05 -5.27 18.59
N GLU A 421 20.65 -4.71 17.55
CA GLU A 421 20.19 -4.80 16.18
C GLU A 421 20.73 -6.07 15.54
N ILE A 422 19.83 -6.99 15.21
CA ILE A 422 20.12 -8.05 14.24
C ILE A 422 20.13 -7.38 12.87
N THR A 423 21.15 -7.66 12.06
CA THR A 423 21.29 -7.13 10.71
C THR A 423 21.02 -8.23 9.69
N VAL A 424 20.63 -7.87 8.45
CA VAL A 424 20.46 -8.85 7.36
C VAL A 424 21.76 -9.63 7.10
N HIS A 425 22.91 -8.98 7.29
CA HIS A 425 24.22 -9.61 7.12
C HIS A 425 24.44 -10.77 8.13
N GLN A 426 23.95 -10.65 9.36
CA GLN A 426 24.05 -11.72 10.36
C GLN A 426 23.12 -12.90 10.02
N ILE A 427 21.98 -12.63 9.38
CA ILE A 427 21.08 -13.68 8.85
C ILE A 427 21.78 -14.43 7.72
N SER A 428 22.33 -13.71 6.73
CA SER A 428 22.94 -14.30 5.54
C SER A 428 24.17 -15.15 5.84
N ASN A 429 24.93 -14.79 6.88
CA ASN A 429 26.07 -15.57 7.35
C ASN A 429 25.67 -16.78 8.22
N LYS A 430 24.36 -17.01 8.44
CA LYS A 430 23.84 -18.04 9.35
C LYS A 430 24.32 -17.89 10.79
N GLU A 431 24.78 -16.69 11.16
CA GLU A 431 25.15 -16.35 12.54
C GLU A 431 23.91 -16.31 13.43
N ILE A 432 22.74 -16.03 12.84
CA ILE A 432 21.44 -16.06 13.49
C ILE A 432 20.46 -16.87 12.63
N THR A 433 20.18 -18.11 13.05
CA THR A 433 19.21 -19.01 12.41
C THR A 433 17.91 -19.15 13.21
N ALA A 434 17.92 -18.74 14.48
CA ALA A 434 16.75 -18.67 15.35
C ALA A 434 17.01 -17.64 16.46
N VAL A 435 15.99 -16.87 16.83
CA VAL A 435 16.02 -16.10 18.08
C VAL A 435 15.64 -17.04 19.22
N HIS A 436 16.50 -17.25 20.21
CA HIS A 436 16.12 -17.91 21.45
C HIS A 436 15.24 -16.95 22.27
N LEU A 437 13.93 -17.06 22.06
CA LEU A 437 12.90 -16.20 22.62
C LEU A 437 12.59 -16.56 24.08
N THR A 438 13.51 -16.32 25.01
CA THR A 438 13.15 -16.33 26.44
C THR A 438 12.53 -15.01 26.88
N ASP A 439 12.64 -13.95 26.07
CA ASP A 439 12.15 -12.61 26.40
C ASP A 439 10.96 -12.17 25.52
N LYS A 440 9.90 -11.72 26.19
CA LYS A 440 8.66 -11.19 25.57
C LYS A 440 8.91 -10.03 24.59
N LYS A 441 10.09 -9.40 24.69
CA LYS A 441 10.58 -8.26 23.90
C LYS A 441 10.92 -8.61 22.44
N TYR A 442 11.17 -9.89 22.13
CA TYR A 442 11.65 -10.33 20.81
C TYR A 442 10.56 -10.94 19.90
N ARG A 443 9.28 -10.90 20.33
CA ARG A 443 8.17 -11.48 19.55
C ARG A 443 8.06 -10.86 18.16
N ASP A 444 8.20 -9.54 18.08
CA ASP A 444 8.07 -8.78 16.83
C ASP A 444 9.25 -9.06 15.89
N ILE A 445 10.47 -9.25 16.44
CA ILE A 445 11.69 -9.61 15.69
C ILE A 445 11.57 -11.01 15.07
N LYS A 446 10.89 -11.96 15.74
CA LYS A 446 10.69 -13.32 15.22
C LYS A 446 9.94 -13.31 13.88
N GLU A 447 8.94 -12.46 13.75
CA GLU A 447 8.11 -12.40 12.54
C GLU A 447 8.90 -11.80 11.38
N ASP A 448 9.61 -10.69 11.59
CA ASP A 448 10.50 -10.11 10.58
C ASP A 448 11.62 -11.07 10.17
N LEU A 449 12.22 -11.77 11.15
CA LEU A 449 13.24 -12.77 10.88
C LEU A 449 12.66 -13.93 10.04
N SER A 450 11.45 -14.40 10.34
CA SER A 450 10.79 -15.45 9.54
C SER A 450 10.56 -14.99 8.10
N ILE A 451 10.07 -13.77 7.90
CA ILE A 451 9.84 -13.19 6.57
C ILE A 451 11.15 -13.14 5.78
N LEU A 452 12.24 -12.67 6.42
CA LEU A 452 13.53 -12.55 5.76
C LEU A 452 14.22 -13.90 5.53
N LEU A 453 14.09 -14.87 6.44
CA LEU A 453 14.60 -16.23 6.23
C LEU A 453 13.88 -16.92 5.07
N ASP A 454 12.55 -16.76 4.99
CA ASP A 454 11.76 -17.34 3.90
C ASP A 454 12.12 -16.71 2.54
N ASP A 455 12.48 -15.42 2.52
CA ASP A 455 12.88 -14.69 1.31
C ASP A 455 14.34 -14.95 0.87
N ILE A 456 15.27 -15.01 1.81
CA ILE A 456 16.71 -15.17 1.52
C ILE A 456 17.10 -16.63 1.23
N GLY A 457 16.43 -17.61 1.85
CA GLY A 457 16.82 -19.03 1.86
C GLY A 457 17.83 -19.38 2.95
#